data_AF-N8YMX3-F1
#
_entry.id   AF-N8YMX3-F1
#
_cell.length_a   1.000
_cell.length_b   1.000
_cell.length_c   1.000
_cell.angle_alpha   90.00
_cell.angle_beta   90.00
_cell.angle_gamma   90.00
#
_symmetry.space_group_name_H-M   'P 1'
#
loop_
_entity.id
_entity.type
_entity.pdbx_description
1 polymer ?
#
loop_
_entity_poly.entity_id
_entity_poly.type
_entity_poly.pdbx_seq_one_letter_code
_entity_poly.pdbx_strand_id
1 'polypeptide(L)'
;MSLKGGKMELIDTSISFLSGFLNGLAEIDGDIREKNLNIFDVDNDPTLTIEGNFFKHYDNYVGLDFSYEKIKYSNIETLIQDYLLTKPLGMTIDTADRKKYLAFRIMDYLEWCFSDDVVVRDLDVYFAKLTLPSGVIVRFFIIPFNNKALYFLIEEKVTLE
;
A
#
# COMPACT_ATOMS: atom_id res chain seq x y z
N MET A 1 26.47 -6.22 -28.38
CA MET A 1 25.76 -6.44 -27.10
C MET A 1 24.34 -5.92 -27.28
N SER A 2 23.37 -6.83 -27.36
CA SER A 2 21.95 -6.48 -27.46
C SER A 2 21.51 -6.00 -26.08
N LEU A 3 21.09 -4.74 -25.98
CA LEU A 3 20.29 -4.26 -24.84
C LEU A 3 19.04 -5.13 -24.83
N LYS A 4 18.94 -6.06 -23.88
CA LYS A 4 17.68 -6.73 -23.59
C LYS A 4 16.71 -5.62 -23.24
N GLY A 5 15.74 -5.35 -24.10
CA GLY A 5 14.56 -4.58 -23.73
C GLY A 5 13.85 -5.38 -22.65
N GLY A 6 14.16 -5.10 -21.39
CA GLY A 6 13.31 -5.48 -20.28
C GLY A 6 11.94 -4.87 -20.53
N LYS A 7 10.88 -5.64 -20.30
CA LYS A 7 9.56 -5.05 -20.24
C LYS A 7 9.45 -4.41 -18.86
N MET A 8 9.19 -3.10 -18.85
CA MET A 8 8.75 -2.37 -17.67
C MET A 8 7.43 -2.99 -17.18
N GLU A 9 7.49 -3.80 -16.12
CA GLU A 9 6.35 -4.55 -15.61
C GLU A 9 6.31 -4.62 -14.09
N LEU A 10 5.14 -4.96 -13.56
CA LEU A 10 4.98 -5.36 -12.16
C LEU A 10 5.36 -6.84 -12.02
N ILE A 11 6.00 -7.19 -10.91
CA ILE A 11 6.52 -8.53 -10.65
C ILE A 11 5.58 -9.26 -9.68
N ASP A 12 4.69 -10.11 -10.22
CA ASP A 12 3.64 -10.82 -9.48
C ASP A 12 4.17 -11.61 -8.27
N THR A 13 5.34 -12.25 -8.42
CA THR A 13 5.96 -13.01 -7.32
C THR A 13 6.41 -12.11 -6.18
N SER A 14 6.88 -10.91 -6.48
CA SER A 14 7.30 -9.93 -5.48
C SER A 14 6.08 -9.31 -4.78
N ILE A 15 5.02 -9.04 -5.53
CA ILE A 15 3.73 -8.58 -4.96
C ILE A 15 3.18 -9.64 -4.01
N SER A 16 3.17 -10.91 -4.43
CA SER A 16 2.71 -12.03 -3.62
C SER A 16 3.57 -12.21 -2.36
N PHE A 17 4.90 -12.08 -2.50
CA PHE A 17 5.82 -12.12 -1.37
C PHE A 17 5.55 -10.99 -0.37
N LEU A 18 5.43 -9.75 -0.83
CA LEU A 18 5.15 -8.61 0.04
C LEU A 18 3.77 -8.74 0.69
N SER A 19 2.74 -9.16 -0.03
CA SER A 19 1.43 -9.46 0.56
C SER A 19 1.54 -10.50 1.67
N GLY A 20 2.27 -11.59 1.44
CA GLY A 20 2.56 -12.60 2.46
C GLY A 20 3.32 -12.04 3.66
N PHE A 21 4.33 -11.20 3.43
CA PHE A 21 5.09 -10.53 4.48
C PHE A 21 4.20 -9.59 5.31
N LEU A 22 3.38 -8.75 4.68
CA LEU A 22 2.45 -7.82 5.35
C LEU A 22 1.40 -8.57 6.18
N ASN A 23 0.91 -9.71 5.69
CA ASN A 23 -0.01 -10.56 6.44
C ASN A 23 0.68 -11.28 7.61
N GLY A 24 1.91 -11.75 7.42
CA GLY A 24 2.72 -12.43 8.43
C GLY A 24 3.32 -11.51 9.49
N LEU A 25 3.33 -10.19 9.27
CA LEU A 25 3.75 -9.22 10.29
C LEU A 25 2.95 -9.36 11.59
N ALA A 26 1.74 -9.93 11.58
CA ALA A 26 0.96 -10.14 12.80
C ALA A 26 1.46 -11.31 13.71
N GLU A 27 2.31 -12.21 13.22
CA GLU A 27 2.52 -13.52 13.87
C GLU A 27 3.85 -13.64 14.66
N ILE A 28 4.82 -12.75 14.45
CA ILE A 28 6.21 -13.01 14.89
C ILE A 28 6.49 -12.61 16.35
N ASP A 29 5.75 -11.69 16.98
CA ASP A 29 6.03 -11.25 18.37
C ASP A 29 4.78 -10.89 19.19
N GLY A 30 3.64 -11.52 18.91
CA GLY A 30 2.43 -11.39 19.75
C GLY A 30 1.67 -10.06 19.66
N ASP A 31 2.24 -8.96 19.13
CA ASP A 31 1.53 -7.70 18.85
C ASP A 31 2.27 -6.83 17.81
N ILE A 32 1.74 -6.72 16.59
CA ILE A 32 2.32 -5.86 15.52
C ILE A 32 1.26 -5.12 14.69
N ARG A 33 -0.06 -5.32 14.90
CA ARG A 33 -1.07 -4.85 13.94
C ARG A 33 -2.29 -4.18 14.56
N GLU A 34 -2.36 -2.85 14.48
CA GLU A 34 -3.63 -2.10 14.64
C GLU A 34 -4.48 -2.12 13.37
N LYS A 35 -3.85 -2.22 12.19
CA LYS A 35 -4.50 -2.04 10.88
C LYS A 35 -4.21 -3.17 9.91
N ASN A 36 -5.20 -3.55 9.11
CA ASN A 36 -5.05 -4.56 8.09
C ASN A 36 -4.32 -3.96 6.87
N LEU A 37 -3.07 -4.39 6.65
CA LEU A 37 -2.21 -4.02 5.53
C LEU A 37 -2.20 -5.12 4.45
N ASN A 38 -2.38 -4.77 3.19
CA ASN A 38 -2.26 -5.72 2.09
C ASN A 38 -1.71 -5.02 0.83
N ILE A 39 -1.19 -5.79 -0.12
CA ILE A 39 -0.80 -5.27 -1.43
C ILE A 39 -1.28 -6.21 -2.54
N PHE A 40 -1.72 -5.64 -3.65
CA PHE A 40 -2.18 -6.37 -4.83
C PHE A 40 -2.15 -5.45 -6.06
N ASP A 41 -2.11 -6.01 -7.27
CA ASP A 41 -2.29 -5.26 -8.50
C ASP A 41 -3.74 -5.34 -9.01
N VAL A 42 -4.13 -4.33 -9.79
CA VAL A 42 -5.37 -4.30 -10.55
C VAL A 42 -5.11 -3.77 -11.96
N ASP A 43 -6.05 -3.98 -12.88
CA ASP A 43 -5.96 -3.39 -14.22
C ASP A 43 -6.07 -1.87 -14.15
N ASN A 44 -5.27 -1.15 -14.92
CA ASN A 44 -5.30 0.31 -14.98
C ASN A 44 -5.63 0.75 -16.40
N ASP A 45 -6.60 1.64 -16.52
CA ASP A 45 -6.90 2.35 -17.76
C ASP A 45 -6.29 3.76 -17.67
N PRO A 46 -5.20 4.06 -18.41
CA PRO A 46 -4.55 5.36 -18.37
C PRO A 46 -5.43 6.52 -18.82
N THR A 47 -6.57 6.24 -19.46
CA THR A 47 -7.52 7.26 -19.91
C THR A 47 -8.52 7.67 -18.82
N LEU A 48 -8.63 6.89 -17.74
CA LEU A 48 -9.50 7.18 -16.61
C LEU A 48 -8.75 7.92 -15.50
N THR A 49 -9.50 8.66 -14.68
CA THR A 49 -8.98 9.24 -13.43
C THR A 49 -8.67 8.14 -12.41
N ILE A 50 -7.96 8.48 -11.32
CA ILE A 50 -7.72 7.52 -10.22
C ILE A 50 -9.04 7.03 -9.64
N GLU A 51 -9.99 7.92 -9.41
CA GLU A 51 -11.34 7.59 -8.97
C GLU A 51 -12.08 6.68 -9.98
N GLY A 52 -11.99 7.00 -11.27
CA GLY A 52 -12.60 6.17 -12.32
C GLY A 52 -12.01 4.77 -12.38
N ASN A 53 -10.68 4.64 -12.27
CA ASN A 53 -10.01 3.34 -12.15
C ASN A 53 -10.39 2.61 -10.86
N PHE A 54 -10.49 3.32 -9.74
CA PHE A 54 -10.90 2.73 -8.47
C PHE A 54 -12.31 2.13 -8.56
N PHE A 55 -13.30 2.91 -8.97
CA PHE A 55 -14.69 2.45 -9.05
C PHE A 55 -14.96 1.46 -10.19
N LYS A 56 -14.07 1.34 -11.18
CA LYS A 56 -14.12 0.25 -12.15
C LYS A 56 -13.93 -1.13 -11.50
N HIS A 57 -13.14 -1.21 -10.44
CA HIS A 57 -12.89 -2.45 -9.68
C HIS A 57 -13.75 -2.58 -8.43
N TYR A 58 -14.25 -1.46 -7.92
CA TYR A 58 -15.05 -1.39 -6.70
C TYR A 58 -16.36 -0.63 -6.93
N ASP A 59 -17.16 -1.10 -7.88
CA ASP A 59 -18.42 -0.46 -8.30
C ASP A 59 -19.44 -0.36 -7.15
N ASN A 60 -19.39 -1.30 -6.21
CA ASN A 60 -20.20 -1.33 -5.00
C ASN A 60 -19.91 -0.15 -4.04
N TYR A 61 -18.83 0.59 -4.24
CA TYR A 61 -18.49 1.80 -3.48
C TYR A 61 -18.82 3.10 -4.23
N VAL A 62 -19.38 3.03 -5.45
CA VAL A 62 -19.80 4.22 -6.20
C VAL A 62 -20.79 5.04 -5.37
N GLY A 63 -20.52 6.34 -5.28
CA GLY A 63 -21.33 7.28 -4.50
C GLY A 63 -20.95 7.38 -3.02
N LEU A 64 -19.95 6.62 -2.56
CA LEU A 64 -19.31 6.86 -1.26
C LEU A 64 -18.31 8.02 -1.33
N ASP A 65 -17.96 8.54 -0.15
CA ASP A 65 -16.97 9.61 -0.01
C ASP A 65 -15.56 9.06 -0.30
N PHE A 66 -15.14 9.23 -1.55
CA PHE A 66 -13.80 8.92 -2.05
C PHE A 66 -13.04 10.21 -2.32
N SER A 67 -11.84 10.30 -1.75
CA SER A 67 -10.91 11.41 -1.99
C SER A 67 -9.52 10.86 -2.24
N TYR A 68 -8.73 11.57 -3.03
CA TYR A 68 -7.35 11.21 -3.28
C TYR A 68 -6.49 12.44 -3.52
N GLU A 69 -5.21 12.33 -3.17
CA GLU A 69 -4.20 13.34 -3.44
C GLU A 69 -2.94 12.70 -3.99
N LYS A 70 -2.21 13.43 -4.84
CA LYS A 70 -0.90 12.99 -5.33
C LYS A 70 0.16 13.29 -4.28
N ILE A 71 0.92 12.28 -3.88
CA ILE A 71 2.01 12.39 -2.91
C ILE A 71 3.35 12.02 -3.54
N LYS A 72 4.45 12.34 -2.84
CA LYS A 72 5.78 11.86 -3.22
C LYS A 72 5.97 10.44 -2.71
N TYR A 73 6.64 9.59 -3.50
CA TYR A 73 6.98 8.21 -3.08
C TYR A 73 7.74 8.18 -1.74
N SER A 74 8.62 9.15 -1.49
CA SER A 74 9.34 9.29 -0.21
C SER A 74 8.44 9.43 1.01
N ASN A 75 7.20 9.90 0.84
CA ASN A 75 6.26 10.09 1.95
C ASN A 75 5.61 8.77 2.37
N ILE A 76 5.64 7.73 1.52
CA ILE A 76 5.06 6.42 1.83
C ILE A 76 5.75 5.83 3.08
N GLU A 77 7.07 5.94 3.20
CA GLU A 77 7.81 5.38 4.34
C GLU A 77 7.29 5.93 5.67
N THR A 78 7.22 7.26 5.81
CA THR A 78 6.73 7.92 7.03
C THR A 78 5.29 7.52 7.32
N LEU A 79 4.43 7.47 6.29
CA LEU A 79 3.04 7.08 6.49
C LEU A 79 2.91 5.61 6.91
N ILE A 80 3.69 4.69 6.33
CA ILE A 80 3.72 3.28 6.76
C ILE A 80 4.15 3.17 8.22
N GLN A 81 5.15 3.95 8.67
CA GLN A 81 5.56 3.95 10.09
C GLN A 81 4.39 4.31 11.02
N ASP A 82 3.57 5.30 10.64
CA ASP A 82 2.38 5.71 11.41
C ASP A 82 1.30 4.62 11.45
N TYR A 83 1.25 3.73 10.45
CA TYR A 83 0.27 2.64 10.40
C TYR A 83 0.75 1.33 11.05
N LEU A 84 2.05 1.18 11.29
CA LEU A 84 2.65 0.05 12.00
C LEU A 84 2.58 0.20 13.53
N LEU A 85 1.57 0.89 14.07
CA LEU A 85 1.42 1.11 15.51
C LEU A 85 1.31 -0.20 16.32
N THR A 86 1.94 -0.20 17.50
CA THR A 86 2.17 -1.34 18.38
C THR A 86 1.78 -0.98 19.81
N LYS A 87 0.84 -1.72 20.40
CA LYS A 87 0.66 -1.84 21.86
C LYS A 87 0.90 -3.29 22.27
N PRO A 88 2.13 -3.71 22.59
CA PRO A 88 2.34 -5.01 23.20
C PRO A 88 1.68 -5.02 24.58
N LEU A 89 0.59 -5.77 24.73
CA LEU A 89 -0.01 -6.17 26.01
C LEU A 89 0.02 -5.11 27.14
N GLY A 90 -0.50 -3.91 26.88
CA GLY A 90 -0.63 -2.86 27.91
C GLY A 90 0.69 -2.30 28.46
N MET A 91 1.83 -2.58 27.83
CA MET A 91 3.14 -2.03 28.19
C MET A 91 3.51 -0.88 27.26
N THR A 92 3.96 0.24 27.83
CA THR A 92 4.58 1.34 27.09
C THR A 92 6.02 0.96 26.72
N ILE A 93 6.18 0.31 25.57
CA ILE A 93 7.49 0.01 24.98
C ILE A 93 7.74 1.01 23.86
N ASP A 94 8.92 1.65 23.85
CA ASP A 94 9.35 2.44 22.69
C ASP A 94 9.61 1.51 21.50
N THR A 95 8.89 1.76 20.41
CA THR A 95 8.88 0.95 19.20
C THR A 95 9.32 1.74 17.96
N ALA A 96 9.83 2.97 18.14
CA ALA A 96 10.18 3.87 17.05
C ALA A 96 11.19 3.23 16.07
N ASP A 97 12.30 2.69 16.58
CA ASP A 97 13.34 2.08 15.74
C ASP A 97 12.84 0.84 15.00
N ARG A 98 11.98 0.03 15.64
CA ARG A 98 11.37 -1.14 15.02
C ARG A 98 10.43 -0.75 13.88
N LYS A 99 9.59 0.27 14.07
CA LYS A 99 8.69 0.78 13.02
C LYS A 99 9.46 1.33 11.84
N LYS A 100 10.51 2.11 12.11
CA LYS A 100 11.39 2.63 11.07
C LYS A 100 12.05 1.51 10.27
N TYR A 101 12.59 0.50 10.96
CA TYR A 101 13.16 -0.67 10.30
C TYR A 101 12.14 -1.42 9.45
N LEU A 102 10.95 -1.70 9.98
CA LEU A 102 9.90 -2.42 9.25
C LEU A 102 9.38 -1.63 8.06
N ALA A 103 9.15 -0.32 8.21
CA ALA A 103 8.75 0.53 7.10
C ALA A 103 9.82 0.55 6.00
N PHE A 104 11.09 0.66 6.37
CA PHE A 104 12.20 0.56 5.42
C PHE A 104 12.19 -0.78 4.66
N ARG A 105 11.98 -1.90 5.36
CA ARG A 105 11.88 -3.22 4.73
C ARG A 105 10.67 -3.34 3.80
N ILE A 106 9.53 -2.77 4.18
CA ILE A 106 8.35 -2.74 3.31
C ILE A 106 8.63 -1.91 2.05
N MET A 107 9.33 -0.78 2.18
CA MET A 107 9.74 0.03 1.03
C MET A 107 10.71 -0.72 0.11
N ASP A 108 11.69 -1.46 0.64
CA ASP A 108 12.58 -2.32 -0.16
C ASP A 108 11.77 -3.33 -0.98
N TYR A 109 10.83 -4.03 -0.34
CA TYR A 109 9.99 -5.03 -0.99
C TYR A 109 8.99 -4.41 -1.97
N LEU A 110 8.54 -3.18 -1.71
CA LEU A 110 7.69 -2.43 -2.64
C LEU A 110 8.46 -2.09 -3.91
N GLU A 111 9.73 -1.69 -3.81
CA GLU A 111 10.58 -1.47 -4.98
C GLU A 111 10.77 -2.77 -5.79
N TRP A 112 10.87 -3.95 -5.13
CA TRP A 112 10.95 -5.26 -5.82
C TRP A 112 9.68 -5.65 -6.58
N CYS A 113 8.56 -4.97 -6.35
CA CYS A 113 7.33 -5.19 -7.10
C CYS A 113 7.39 -4.64 -8.53
N PHE A 114 8.46 -3.92 -8.89
CA PHE A 114 8.71 -3.39 -10.22
C PHE A 114 9.95 -4.04 -10.84
N SER A 115 10.00 -4.14 -12.16
CA SER A 115 11.20 -4.60 -12.86
C SER A 115 12.39 -3.64 -12.68
N ASP A 116 13.61 -4.19 -12.75
CA ASP A 116 14.87 -3.46 -12.45
C ASP A 116 15.09 -2.17 -13.29
N ASP A 117 14.45 -2.07 -14.45
CA ASP A 117 14.52 -0.93 -15.35
C ASP A 117 13.56 0.22 -14.98
N VAL A 118 12.78 0.07 -13.91
CA VAL A 118 11.82 1.07 -13.42
C VAL A 118 12.43 1.91 -12.31
N VAL A 119 12.43 3.23 -12.51
CA VAL A 119 12.79 4.19 -11.45
C VAL A 119 11.55 4.46 -10.59
N VAL A 120 11.30 3.58 -9.62
CA VAL A 120 10.08 3.59 -8.79
C VAL A 120 9.85 4.94 -8.10
N ARG A 121 10.93 5.62 -7.70
CA ARG A 121 10.87 6.92 -6.99
C ARG A 121 10.31 8.07 -7.83
N ASP A 122 10.34 7.93 -9.15
CA ASP A 122 9.80 8.92 -10.09
C ASP A 122 8.34 8.64 -10.47
N LEU A 123 7.78 7.52 -10.00
CA LEU A 123 6.39 7.16 -10.28
C LEU A 123 5.42 8.05 -9.51
N ASP A 124 4.29 8.29 -10.15
CA ASP A 124 3.16 8.97 -9.54
C ASP A 124 2.54 8.07 -8.47
N VAL A 125 2.41 8.61 -7.26
CA VAL A 125 1.78 7.93 -6.14
C VAL A 125 0.58 8.74 -5.70
N TYR A 126 -0.55 8.06 -5.51
CA TYR A 126 -1.77 8.67 -5.01
C TYR A 126 -2.13 8.06 -3.66
N PHE A 127 -2.39 8.91 -2.69
CA PHE A 127 -2.96 8.50 -1.42
C PHE A 127 -4.48 8.70 -1.51
N ALA A 128 -5.21 7.60 -1.50
CA ALA A 128 -6.67 7.60 -1.58
C ALA A 128 -7.29 7.20 -0.24
N LYS A 129 -8.45 7.77 0.06
CA LYS A 129 -9.23 7.51 1.25
C LYS A 129 -10.69 7.28 0.84
N LEU A 130 -11.27 6.22 1.38
CA LEU A 130 -12.67 5.86 1.27
C LEU A 130 -13.29 5.81 2.67
N THR A 131 -14.36 6.55 2.89
CA THR A 131 -15.14 6.49 4.13
C THR A 131 -16.37 5.61 3.92
N LEU A 132 -16.45 4.49 4.64
CA LEU A 132 -17.60 3.58 4.56
C LEU A 132 -18.75 4.09 5.46
N PRO A 133 -20.02 3.77 5.13
CA PRO A 133 -21.17 4.13 5.96
C PRO A 133 -21.11 3.57 7.39
N SER A 134 -20.34 2.50 7.61
CA SER A 134 -20.07 1.93 8.94
C SER A 134 -19.14 2.78 9.80
N GLY A 135 -18.58 3.87 9.26
CA GLY A 135 -17.53 4.67 9.91
C GLY A 135 -16.12 4.14 9.68
N VAL A 136 -15.96 2.98 9.03
CA VAL A 136 -14.65 2.41 8.67
C VAL A 136 -13.96 3.30 7.63
N ILE A 137 -12.69 3.60 7.87
CA ILE A 137 -11.85 4.36 6.93
C ILE A 137 -10.89 3.39 6.26
N VAL A 138 -11.01 3.28 4.94
CA VAL A 138 -10.12 2.48 4.10
C VAL A 138 -9.19 3.44 3.37
N ARG A 139 -7.88 3.16 3.39
CA ARG A 139 -6.88 3.99 2.72
C ARG A 139 -6.05 3.15 1.76
N PHE A 140 -5.58 3.78 0.69
CA PHE A 140 -4.75 3.15 -0.32
C PHE A 140 -3.57 4.04 -0.68
N PHE A 141 -2.40 3.44 -0.87
CA PHE A 141 -1.43 3.98 -1.82
C PHE A 141 -1.67 3.32 -3.18
N ILE A 142 -1.88 4.14 -4.20
CA ILE A 142 -2.12 3.69 -5.57
C ILE A 142 -0.96 4.17 -6.42
N ILE A 143 -0.26 3.24 -7.07
CA ILE A 143 0.84 3.53 -7.99
C ILE A 143 0.41 3.03 -9.38
N PRO A 144 -0.15 3.91 -10.23
CA PRO A 144 -0.48 3.56 -11.61
C PRO A 144 0.80 3.25 -12.39
N PHE A 145 0.77 2.17 -13.16
CA PHE A 145 1.92 1.71 -13.93
C PHE A 145 1.49 1.00 -15.21
N ASN A 146 1.59 1.71 -16.34
CA ASN A 146 1.11 1.24 -17.65
C ASN A 146 -0.38 0.81 -17.58
N ASN A 147 -0.68 -0.42 -17.99
CA ASN A 147 -2.01 -1.02 -17.97
C ASN A 147 -2.35 -1.72 -16.63
N LYS A 148 -1.52 -1.52 -15.60
CA LYS A 148 -1.71 -2.03 -14.25
C LYS A 148 -1.60 -0.91 -13.22
N ALA A 149 -2.04 -1.17 -12.00
CA ALA A 149 -1.79 -0.29 -10.87
C ALA A 149 -1.56 -1.13 -9.63
N LEU A 150 -0.54 -0.76 -8.85
CA LEU A 150 -0.24 -1.41 -7.58
C LEU A 150 -0.99 -0.70 -6.45
N TYR A 151 -1.76 -1.46 -5.68
CA TYR A 151 -2.57 -0.96 -4.58
C TYR A 151 -2.01 -1.49 -3.28
N PHE A 152 -1.54 -0.59 -2.42
CA PHE A 152 -1.20 -0.88 -1.03
C PHE A 152 -2.39 -0.46 -0.16
N LEU A 153 -3.14 -1.43 0.34
CA LEU A 153 -4.30 -1.25 1.19
C LEU A 153 -3.90 -1.09 2.65
N ILE A 154 -4.55 -0.15 3.33
CA ILE A 154 -4.50 0.09 4.77
C ILE A 154 -5.94 0.23 5.27
N GLU A 155 -6.47 -0.82 5.87
CA GLU A 155 -7.81 -0.88 6.42
C GLU A 155 -7.77 -0.74 7.95
N GLU A 156 -8.49 0.26 8.46
CA GLU A 156 -8.65 0.53 9.88
C GLU A 156 -10.06 0.14 10.32
N LYS A 157 -10.20 -0.95 11.07
CA LYS A 157 -11.46 -1.24 11.75
C LYS A 157 -11.62 -0.22 12.87
N VAL A 158 -12.63 0.64 12.78
CA VAL A 158 -13.02 1.48 13.90
C VAL A 158 -13.58 0.55 14.98
N THR A 159 -12.76 0.20 15.97
CA THR A 159 -13.28 -0.32 17.24
C THR A 159 -13.98 0.86 17.92
N LEU A 160 -15.29 0.74 18.09
CA LEU A 160 -16.02 1.56 19.06
C LEU A 160 -15.38 1.31 20.42
N GLU A 161 -14.58 2.27 20.90
CA GLU A 161 -14.18 2.34 22.31
C GLU A 161 -15.39 2.57 23.20
#